data_AF-A0A6B2CHS6-F1
#
_entry.id   AF-A0A6B2CHS6-F1
#
_cell.length_a   1.000
_cell.length_b   1.000
_cell.length_c   1.000
_cell.angle_alpha   90.00
_cell.angle_beta   90.00
_cell.angle_gamma   90.00
#
_symmetry.space_group_name_H-M   'P 1'
#
loop_
_entity.id
_entity.type
_entity.pdbx_description
1 polymer ?
#
loop_
_entity_poly.entity_id
_entity_poly.type
_entity_poly.pdbx_seq_one_letter_code
_entity_poly.pdbx_strand_id
1 'polypeptide(L)' 'MWILAIMPASKLKAMASIIGGDIDVYTNIALDLHDYQYNGPDPEGVFSPYPSDDVAAHDVRRLVEKVKELVNKLGYVK' A
#
# COMPACT_ATOMS: atom_id res chain seq x y z
N MET A 1 -21.67 -6.83 4.05
CA MET A 1 -20.80 -7.43 3.02
C MET A 1 -20.08 -6.28 2.32
N TRP A 2 -18.82 -5.98 2.69
CA TRP A 2 -18.04 -4.96 1.98
C TRP A 2 -17.52 -5.64 0.72
N ILE A 3 -17.98 -5.20 -0.46
CA ILE A 3 -17.43 -5.65 -1.72
C ILE A 3 -16.02 -5.04 -1.81
N LEU A 4 -15.01 -5.78 -1.34
CA LEU A 4 -13.64 -5.57 -1.81
C LEU A 4 -13.69 -5.88 -3.30
N ALA A 5 -13.68 -4.84 -4.14
CA ALA A 5 -13.54 -5.02 -5.57
C ALA A 5 -12.26 -5.85 -5.81
N ILE A 6 -12.41 -7.07 -6.31
CA ILE A 6 -11.25 -7.90 -6.69
C ILE A 6 -10.66 -7.27 -7.94
N MET A 7 -9.60 -6.48 -7.77
CA MET A 7 -8.83 -5.91 -8.86
C MET A 7 -7.41 -6.47 -8.81
N PRO A 8 -6.87 -7.00 -9.92
CA PRO A 8 -5.46 -7.37 -9.98
C PRO A 8 -4.55 -6.19 -9.64
N ALA A 9 -3.48 -6.46 -8.88
CA ALA A 9 -2.47 -5.47 -8.48
C ALA A 9 -1.94 -4.63 -9.66
N SER A 10 -1.72 -5.26 -10.81
CA SER A 10 -1.28 -4.59 -12.03
C SER A 10 -2.28 -3.54 -12.56
N LYS A 11 -3.58 -3.80 -12.44
CA LYS A 11 -4.63 -2.85 -12.82
C LYS A 11 -4.76 -1.72 -11.81
N LEU A 12 -4.59 -2.02 -10.51
CA LEU A 12 -4.53 -1.00 -9.47
C LEU A 12 -3.37 -0.03 -9.71
N LYS A 13 -2.18 -0.55 -10.05
CA LYS A 13 -1.01 0.27 -10.36
C LYS A 13 -1.26 1.21 -11.54
N ALA A 14 -1.81 0.69 -12.63
CA ALA A 14 -2.15 1.51 -13.80
C ALA A 14 -3.19 2.60 -13.47
N MET A 15 -4.24 2.25 -12.73
CA MET A 15 -5.28 3.21 -12.34
C MET A 15 -4.75 4.29 -11.39
N ALA A 16 -3.95 3.90 -10.40
CA ALA A 16 -3.39 4.83 -9.43
C ALA A 16 -2.47 5.85 -10.11
N SER A 17 -1.65 5.41 -11.07
CA SER A 17 -0.80 6.29 -11.89
C SER A 17 -1.59 7.31 -12.71
N ILE A 18 -2.76 6.91 -13.26
CA ILE A 18 -3.65 7.83 -14.00
C ILE A 18 -4.26 8.89 -13.06
N ILE A 19 -4.67 8.49 -11.85
CA ILE A 19 -5.27 9.41 -10.87
C ILE A 19 -4.19 10.36 -10.28
N GLY A 20 -2.99 9.83 -10.05
CA GLY A 20 -1.84 10.57 -9.54
C GLY A 20 -1.95 10.99 -8.07
N GLY A 21 -1.01 11.83 -7.66
CA GLY A 21 -0.94 12.40 -6.31
C GLY A 21 -0.81 11.35 -5.22
N ASP A 22 -1.45 11.59 -4.08
CA ASP A 22 -1.42 10.67 -2.93
C ASP A 22 -1.91 9.26 -3.30
N ILE A 23 -2.91 9.14 -4.19
CA ILE A 23 -3.48 7.83 -4.54
C ILE A 23 -2.41 6.95 -5.22
N ASP A 24 -1.59 7.51 -6.10
CA ASP A 24 -0.47 6.79 -6.71
C ASP A 24 0.57 6.35 -5.66
N VAL A 25 0.98 7.28 -4.79
CA VAL A 25 1.98 7.02 -3.75
C VAL A 25 1.55 5.91 -2.81
N TYR A 26 0.36 6.01 -2.22
CA TYR A 26 -0.10 5.03 -1.23
C TYR A 26 -0.53 3.71 -1.85
N THR A 27 -0.95 3.70 -3.12
CA THR A 27 -1.21 2.44 -3.84
C THR A 27 0.10 1.69 -4.09
N ASN A 28 1.16 2.37 -4.54
CA ASN A 28 2.45 1.70 -4.73
C ASN A 28 3.01 1.15 -3.41
N ILE A 29 2.94 1.90 -2.31
CA ILE A 29 3.32 1.38 -0.98
C ILE A 29 2.51 0.11 -0.62
N ALA A 30 1.21 0.10 -0.86
CA ALA A 30 0.38 -1.07 -0.57
C ALA A 30 0.74 -2.30 -1.43
N LEU A 31 1.11 -2.07 -2.70
CA LEU A 31 1.57 -3.13 -3.60
C LEU A 31 2.95 -3.66 -3.21
N ASP A 32 3.87 -2.77 -2.86
CA ASP A 32 5.20 -3.15 -2.41
C ASP A 32 5.12 -3.98 -1.11
N LEU A 33 4.24 -3.58 -0.17
CA LEU A 33 3.99 -4.34 1.07
C LEU A 33 3.30 -5.67 0.81
N HIS A 34 2.50 -5.76 -0.26
CA HIS A 34 1.92 -7.02 -0.70
C HIS A 34 3.01 -7.98 -1.18
N ASP A 35 4.00 -7.51 -1.93
CA ASP A 35 5.14 -8.32 -2.36
C ASP A 35 6.01 -8.73 -1.16
N TYR A 36 6.25 -7.81 -0.21
CA TYR A 36 6.92 -8.12 1.06
C TYR A 36 6.22 -9.20 1.88
N GLN A 37 4.88 -9.23 1.91
CA GLN A 37 4.13 -10.23 2.66
C GLN A 37 4.47 -11.67 2.24
N TYR A 38 4.81 -11.89 0.96
CA TYR A 38 5.16 -13.21 0.44
C TYR A 38 6.67 -13.49 0.49
N ASN A 39 7.50 -12.45 0.33
CA ASN A 39 8.94 -12.61 0.12
C ASN A 39 9.79 -12.25 1.34
N GLY A 40 9.25 -11.50 2.31
CA GLY A 40 9.97 -11.01 3.48
C GLY A 40 11.01 -9.93 3.14
N PRO A 41 11.94 -9.64 4.06
CA PRO A 41 13.03 -8.70 3.83
C PRO A 41 14.00 -9.23 2.77
N ASP A 42 14.31 -8.41 1.78
CA ASP A 42 15.15 -8.73 0.64
C ASP A 42 16.24 -7.67 0.44
N PRO A 43 17.44 -7.86 1.02
CA PRO A 43 18.56 -6.92 0.87
C PRO A 43 19.00 -6.68 -0.57
N GLU A 44 18.77 -7.64 -1.47
CA GLU A 44 19.15 -7.56 -2.88
C GLU A 44 18.05 -6.92 -3.74
N GLY A 45 16.82 -6.84 -3.22
CA GLY A 45 15.71 -6.16 -3.89
C GLY A 45 15.13 -6.91 -5.09
N VAL A 46 15.31 -8.24 -5.16
CA VAL A 46 14.93 -9.06 -6.32
C VAL A 46 13.44 -9.41 -6.31
N PHE A 47 12.90 -9.73 -5.14
CA PHE A 47 11.52 -10.19 -4.93
C PHE A 47 10.71 -9.23 -4.06
N SER A 48 11.36 -8.43 -3.22
CA SER A 48 10.71 -7.37 -2.45
C SER A 48 11.54 -6.10 -2.48
N PRO A 49 10.93 -4.91 -2.58
CA PRO A 49 11.69 -3.65 -2.49
C PRO A 49 12.16 -3.31 -1.07
N TYR A 50 11.80 -4.12 -0.05
CA TYR A 50 12.12 -3.86 1.34
C TYR A 50 13.37 -4.63 1.79
N PRO A 51 14.50 -3.95 2.07
CA PRO A 51 15.73 -4.61 2.48
C PRO A 51 15.71 -5.13 3.92
N SER A 52 14.78 -4.64 4.74
CA SER A 52 14.60 -5.06 6.13
C SER A 52 13.19 -4.82 6.64
N ASP A 53 12.83 -5.52 7.71
CA ASP A 53 11.57 -5.38 8.43
C ASP A 53 11.33 -3.94 8.92
N ASP A 54 12.38 -3.22 9.28
CA ASP A 54 12.28 -1.83 9.76
C ASP A 54 11.76 -0.89 8.65
N VAL A 55 12.22 -1.09 7.41
CA VAL A 55 11.76 -0.30 6.25
C VAL A 55 10.31 -0.67 5.94
N ALA A 56 9.95 -1.95 5.97
CA ALA A 56 8.57 -2.39 5.77
C ALA A 56 7.65 -1.82 6.87
N ALA A 57 8.09 -1.85 8.13
CA ALA A 57 7.33 -1.34 9.26
C ALA A 57 7.11 0.19 9.17
N HIS A 58 8.07 0.95 8.65
CA HIS A 58 7.88 2.37 8.37
C HIS A 58 6.71 2.60 7.41
N ASP A 59 6.69 1.86 6.30
CA ASP A 59 5.67 2.01 5.27
C ASP A 59 4.30 1.48 5.69
N VAL A 60 4.25 0.41 6.49
CA VAL A 60 3.01 -0.03 7.15
C VAL A 60 2.42 1.08 8.00
N ARG A 61 3.23 1.76 8.83
CA ARG A 61 2.75 2.87 9.67
C ARG A 61 2.21 4.01 8.82
N ARG A 62 2.95 4.40 7.78
CA ARG A 62 2.55 5.44 6.84
C ARG A 62 1.23 5.12 6.13
N LEU A 63 1.05 3.89 5.69
CA LEU A 63 -0.19 3.45 5.05
C LEU A 63 -1.37 3.45 6.04
N VAL A 64 -1.16 2.97 7.27
CA VAL A 64 -2.18 2.99 8.33
C VAL A 64 -2.60 4.41 8.69
N GLU A 65 -1.66 5.35 8.81
CA GLU A 65 -1.95 6.77 9.06
C GLU A 65 -2.80 7.36 7.94
N LYS A 66 -2.48 7.06 6.68
CA LYS A 66 -3.28 7.53 5.56
C LYS A 66 -4.69 6.95 5.56
N VAL A 67 -4.83 5.66 5.84
CA VAL A 67 -6.15 5.03 5.94
C VAL A 67 -6.98 5.69 7.05
N LYS A 68 -6.38 5.96 8.22
CA LYS A 68 -7.05 6.70 9.30
C LYS A 68 -7.50 8.10 8.84
N GLU A 69 -6.64 8.84 8.14
CA GLU A 69 -6.99 10.15 7.59
C GLU A 69 -8.20 10.06 6.64
N LEU A 70 -8.20 9.10 5.72
CA LEU A 70 -9.28 8.89 4.76
C LEU A 70 -10.59 8.48 5.45
N VAL A 71 -10.53 7.57 6.41
CA VAL A 71 -11.69 7.14 7.20
C VAL A 71 -12.29 8.31 7.99
N ASN A 72 -11.44 9.16 8.59
CA ASN A 72 -11.88 10.35 9.31
C ASN A 72 -12.55 11.36 8.36
N LYS A 73 -11.99 11.59 7.17
CA LYS A 73 -12.60 12.45 6.14
C LYS A 73 -13.97 11.96 5.68
N LEU A 74 -14.18 10.65 5.67
CA LEU A 74 -15.43 10.02 5.30
C LEU A 74 -16.48 10.02 6.44
N GLY A 75 -16.15 10.54 7.63
CA GLY A 75 -17.08 10.68 8.75
C GLY A 75 -17.39 9.39 9.52
N TYR A 76 -16.57 8.34 9.34
CA TYR A 76 -16.81 7.02 9.95
C TYR A 76 -16.25 6.87 11.37
N VAL A 77 -15.58 7.89 11.91
CA VAL A 77 -15.09 7.91 13.29
C VAL A 77 -15.55 9.21 13.95
N LYS A 78 -16.37 9.07 14.99
CA LYS A 78 -16.79 10.14 15.90
C LYS A 78 -16.13 9.90 17.25
#